data_AF-A0A1Z4JFY7-F1
#
_entry.id   AF-A0A1Z4JFY7-F1
#
_cell.length_a   1.000
_cell.length_b   1.000
_cell.length_c   1.000
_cell.angle_alpha   90.00
_cell.angle_beta   90.00
_cell.angle_gamma   90.00
#
_symmetry.space_group_name_H-M   'P 1'
#
loop_
_entity.id
_entity.type
_entity.pdbx_description
1 polymer ?
#
loop_
_entity_poly.entity_id
_entity_poly.type
_entity_poly.pdbx_seq_one_letter_code
_entity_poly.pdbx_strand_id
1 'polypeptide(L)'
;MSLSSNLTSPRSSSQQWYRPTFSPEHGVYVVLFVSFLTGAAAAQAWTNETTLALVCAFCGFQAEHPWAMQIKQRKSLKLRFCLWGSIYTIAAMTIAVLLLLNYSMLLWIYLGAIAAFFIDAISVWQREQKSIFNEVITFAAVCLSAPFALIATTGTLSMTGIGLWLLNTLFFAGTIFTVKFRKSKTPTIVPSSLYYAIATGIVLGLWGLGWLAPLTAAAFVIALCKFAILLAQQDWYRTARIQSIATLETITSLLFLLMTSLSLLPAHLG
;
A
#
# COMPACT_ATOMS: atom_id res chain seq x y z
N MET A 1 -44.72 -18.95 44.33
CA MET A 1 -44.26 -20.03 43.45
C MET A 1 -43.21 -19.45 42.51
N SER A 2 -41.98 -19.95 42.63
CA SER A 2 -40.71 -19.72 41.92
C SER A 2 -40.45 -18.45 41.09
N LEU A 3 -39.45 -17.69 41.56
CA LEU A 3 -38.52 -16.89 40.76
C LEU A 3 -37.69 -17.79 39.82
N SER A 4 -37.63 -17.47 38.53
CA SER A 4 -36.66 -18.03 37.57
C SER A 4 -35.73 -16.92 37.07
N SER A 5 -34.63 -16.71 37.79
CA SER A 5 -33.49 -15.93 37.32
C SER A 5 -32.72 -16.74 36.28
N ASN A 6 -32.90 -16.39 35.01
CA ASN A 6 -32.07 -16.89 33.91
C ASN A 6 -30.63 -16.36 34.06
N LEU A 7 -29.78 -17.13 34.73
CA LEU A 7 -28.33 -16.95 34.73
C LEU A 7 -27.79 -17.41 33.36
N THR A 8 -27.74 -16.51 32.39
CA THR A 8 -26.92 -16.69 31.19
C THR A 8 -25.45 -16.70 31.61
N SER A 9 -24.85 -17.88 31.61
CA SER A 9 -23.40 -18.10 31.75
C SER A 9 -22.61 -17.17 30.80
N PRO A 10 -21.58 -16.45 31.28
CA PRO A 10 -20.69 -15.71 30.40
C PRO A 10 -19.87 -16.73 29.61
N ARG A 11 -20.17 -16.90 28.31
CA ARG A 11 -19.31 -17.66 27.38
C ARG A 11 -17.87 -17.15 27.52
N SER A 12 -16.98 -18.01 28.01
CA SER A 12 -15.57 -17.67 28.20
C SER A 12 -14.98 -17.19 26.87
N SER A 13 -14.47 -15.96 26.86
CA SER A 13 -13.83 -15.30 25.71
C SER A 13 -12.43 -15.85 25.37
N SER A 14 -12.05 -16.99 25.97
CA SER A 14 -10.68 -17.49 26.01
C SER A 14 -10.17 -18.11 24.70
N GLN A 15 -11.02 -18.38 23.71
CA GLN A 15 -10.63 -19.00 22.44
C GLN A 15 -10.43 -18.03 21.25
N GLN A 16 -10.53 -16.71 21.47
CA GLN A 16 -10.40 -15.74 20.36
C GLN A 16 -8.96 -15.48 19.87
N TRP A 17 -7.94 -15.97 20.58
CA TRP A 17 -6.52 -15.75 20.26
C TRP A 17 -6.03 -16.52 19.02
N TYR A 18 -6.62 -17.69 18.72
CA TYR A 18 -6.29 -18.48 17.52
C TYR A 18 -6.77 -17.85 16.20
N ARG A 19 -7.62 -16.82 16.24
CA ARG A 19 -8.08 -16.18 15.01
C ARG A 19 -7.00 -15.22 14.48
N PRO A 20 -6.47 -15.45 13.27
CA PRO A 20 -5.51 -14.54 12.66
C PRO A 20 -6.06 -13.12 12.63
N THR A 21 -5.18 -12.17 12.88
CA THR A 21 -5.52 -10.75 12.84
C THR A 21 -5.01 -10.21 11.52
N PHE A 22 -5.90 -10.09 10.55
CA PHE A 22 -5.61 -9.49 9.25
C PHE A 22 -5.99 -8.03 9.25
N SER A 23 -5.28 -7.22 8.45
CA SER A 23 -5.73 -5.86 8.19
C SER A 23 -7.09 -5.90 7.47
N PRO A 24 -8.13 -5.20 7.97
CA PRO A 24 -9.43 -5.13 7.32
C PRO A 24 -9.43 -4.23 6.07
N GLU A 25 -8.31 -3.57 5.78
CA GLU A 25 -8.20 -2.57 4.71
C GLU A 25 -7.94 -3.22 3.37
N HIS A 26 -9.02 -3.69 2.73
CA HIS A 26 -8.94 -4.37 1.43
C HIS A 26 -8.26 -3.54 0.33
N GLY A 27 -8.39 -2.22 0.37
CA GLY A 27 -7.79 -1.32 -0.62
C GLY A 27 -6.26 -1.33 -0.60
N VAL A 28 -5.63 -1.49 0.57
CA VAL A 28 -4.16 -1.45 0.68
C VAL A 28 -3.54 -2.74 0.14
N TYR A 29 -4.27 -3.86 0.13
CA TYR A 29 -3.82 -5.06 -0.58
C TYR A 29 -3.70 -4.81 -2.09
N VAL A 30 -4.67 -4.09 -2.67
CA VAL A 30 -4.59 -3.73 -4.10
C VAL A 30 -3.34 -2.90 -4.37
N VAL A 31 -3.03 -1.92 -3.51
CA VAL A 31 -1.81 -1.12 -3.60
C VAL A 31 -0.57 -2.00 -3.55
N LEU A 32 -0.47 -2.87 -2.54
CA LEU A 32 0.66 -3.78 -2.37
C LEU A 32 0.87 -4.68 -3.59
N PHE A 33 -0.18 -5.36 -4.04
CA PHE A 33 -0.09 -6.27 -5.18
C PHE A 33 0.19 -5.55 -6.49
N VAL A 34 -0.49 -4.43 -6.76
CA VAL A 34 -0.24 -3.66 -7.98
C VAL A 34 1.19 -3.13 -7.99
N SER A 35 1.65 -2.50 -6.91
CA SER A 35 3.03 -2.00 -6.84
C SER A 35 4.05 -3.12 -6.96
N PHE A 36 3.87 -4.24 -6.25
CA PHE A 36 4.75 -5.40 -6.39
C PHE A 36 4.80 -5.92 -7.84
N LEU A 37 3.64 -6.09 -8.47
CA LEU A 37 3.55 -6.60 -9.84
C LEU A 37 4.14 -5.63 -10.87
N THR A 38 4.06 -4.31 -10.67
CA THR A 38 4.77 -3.36 -11.54
C THR A 38 6.29 -3.50 -11.43
N GLY A 39 6.81 -3.78 -10.23
CA GLY A 39 8.24 -4.06 -10.02
C GLY A 39 8.68 -5.40 -10.63
N ALA A 40 7.87 -6.45 -10.45
CA ALA A 40 8.10 -7.74 -11.07
C ALA A 40 8.04 -7.67 -12.61
N ALA A 41 7.12 -6.87 -13.16
CA ALA A 41 7.07 -6.59 -14.60
C ALA A 41 8.35 -5.88 -15.05
N ALA A 42 8.87 -4.91 -14.30
CA ALA A 42 10.14 -4.26 -14.64
C ALA A 42 11.33 -5.23 -14.64
N ALA A 43 11.28 -6.28 -13.82
CA ALA A 43 12.31 -7.32 -13.78
C ALA A 43 12.28 -8.28 -14.97
N GLN A 44 11.17 -8.33 -15.72
CA GLN A 44 10.97 -9.21 -16.89
C GLN A 44 11.16 -10.71 -16.63
N ALA A 45 11.18 -11.12 -15.36
CA ALA A 45 11.33 -12.50 -14.94
C ALA A 45 10.55 -12.74 -13.64
N TRP A 46 10.17 -14.00 -13.42
CA TRP A 46 9.60 -14.43 -12.15
C TRP A 46 10.43 -15.59 -11.61
N THR A 47 11.18 -15.34 -10.54
CA THR A 47 12.04 -16.35 -9.91
C THR A 47 11.48 -16.80 -8.56
N ASN A 48 12.16 -17.76 -7.94
CA ASN A 48 11.82 -18.19 -6.58
C ASN A 48 12.00 -17.04 -5.58
N GLU A 49 13.01 -16.20 -5.79
CA GLU A 49 13.31 -15.01 -5.00
C GLU A 49 12.22 -13.96 -5.15
N THR A 50 11.65 -13.78 -6.35
CA THR A 50 10.45 -12.94 -6.55
C THR A 50 9.28 -13.45 -5.72
N THR A 51 9.03 -14.76 -5.72
CA THR A 51 7.95 -15.35 -4.90
C THR A 51 8.19 -15.16 -3.41
N LEU A 52 9.42 -15.37 -2.94
CA LEU A 52 9.81 -15.12 -1.55
C LEU A 52 9.65 -13.65 -1.19
N ALA A 53 10.02 -12.73 -2.08
CA ALA A 53 9.82 -11.30 -1.89
C ALA A 53 8.33 -10.96 -1.75
N LEU A 54 7.44 -11.55 -2.55
CA LEU A 54 6.01 -11.34 -2.41
C LEU A 54 5.49 -11.79 -1.03
N VAL A 55 5.88 -12.98 -0.60
CA VAL A 55 5.51 -13.51 0.73
C VAL A 55 6.09 -12.63 1.84
N CYS A 56 7.34 -12.19 1.72
CA CYS A 56 8.00 -11.28 2.66
C CYS A 56 7.26 -9.95 2.77
N ALA A 57 6.94 -9.32 1.62
CA ALA A 57 6.23 -8.04 1.59
C ALA A 57 4.83 -8.17 2.18
N PHE A 58 4.12 -9.25 1.85
CA PHE A 58 2.80 -9.53 2.43
C PHE A 58 2.88 -9.76 3.95
N CYS A 59 3.79 -10.60 4.44
CA CYS A 59 3.96 -10.82 5.88
C CYS A 59 4.39 -9.54 6.61
N GLY A 60 5.32 -8.76 6.04
CA GLY A 60 5.75 -7.48 6.60
C GLY A 60 4.58 -6.51 6.73
N PHE A 61 3.77 -6.38 5.69
CA PHE A 61 2.54 -5.58 5.72
C PHE A 61 1.53 -6.10 6.75
N GLN A 62 1.33 -7.42 6.84
CA GLN A 62 0.41 -7.99 7.84
C GLN A 62 0.90 -7.80 9.28
N ALA A 63 2.21 -7.71 9.52
CA ALA A 63 2.76 -7.44 10.84
C ALA A 63 2.41 -6.04 11.36
N GLU A 64 2.29 -5.05 10.46
CA GLU A 64 1.97 -3.66 10.79
C GLU A 64 0.67 -3.56 11.61
N HIS A 65 -0.40 -4.23 11.18
CA HIS A 65 -1.72 -4.06 11.76
C HIS A 65 -1.83 -4.54 13.23
N PRO A 66 -1.42 -5.78 13.60
CA PRO A 66 -1.36 -6.22 15.00
C PRO A 66 -0.48 -5.31 15.87
N TRP A 67 0.67 -4.87 15.36
CA TRP A 67 1.56 -3.98 16.10
C TRP A 67 0.94 -2.62 16.34
N ALA A 68 0.36 -1.98 15.31
CA ALA A 68 -0.35 -0.71 15.44
C ALA A 68 -1.52 -0.82 16.45
N MET A 69 -2.27 -1.93 16.43
CA MET A 69 -3.36 -2.17 17.39
C MET A 69 -2.84 -2.36 18.82
N GLN A 70 -1.71 -3.04 18.98
CA GLN A 70 -1.06 -3.20 20.28
C GLN A 70 -0.55 -1.86 20.83
N ILE A 71 0.08 -1.04 19.98
CA ILE A 71 0.54 0.32 20.32
C ILE A 71 -0.62 1.21 20.75
N LYS A 72 -1.76 1.16 20.04
CA LYS A 72 -2.98 1.93 20.39
C LYS A 72 -3.50 1.62 21.79
N GLN A 73 -3.36 0.38 22.25
CA GLN A 73 -3.97 -0.04 23.52
C GLN A 73 -3.19 0.37 24.76
N ARG A 74 -1.90 0.74 24.63
CA ARG A 74 -0.94 1.33 25.61
C ARG A 74 -0.82 0.73 27.01
N LYS A 75 -1.93 0.35 27.64
CA LYS A 75 -2.07 -0.08 29.04
C LYS A 75 -2.25 -1.59 29.20
N SER A 76 -2.58 -2.33 28.14
CA SER A 76 -2.72 -3.79 28.21
C SER A 76 -2.08 -4.48 27.00
N LEU A 77 -1.29 -5.51 27.30
CA LEU A 77 -0.73 -6.41 26.30
C LEU A 77 -1.80 -7.43 25.93
N LYS A 78 -2.31 -7.36 24.70
CA LYS A 78 -3.22 -8.40 24.19
C LYS A 78 -2.38 -9.46 23.52
N LEU A 79 -2.32 -10.63 24.14
CA LEU A 79 -1.55 -11.78 23.66
C LEU A 79 -1.81 -12.08 22.18
N ARG A 80 -3.06 -11.95 21.71
CA ARG A 80 -3.42 -12.13 20.31
C ARG A 80 -2.62 -11.23 19.35
N PHE A 81 -2.47 -9.95 19.67
CA PHE A 81 -1.77 -9.02 18.79
C PHE A 81 -0.27 -9.23 18.83
N CYS A 82 0.28 -9.48 20.02
CA CYS A 82 1.68 -9.83 20.17
C CYS A 82 2.01 -11.13 19.43
N LEU A 83 1.18 -12.17 19.55
CA LEU A 83 1.40 -13.47 18.90
C LEU A 83 1.39 -13.34 17.38
N TRP A 84 0.32 -12.80 16.79
CA TRP A 84 0.20 -12.69 15.34
C TRP A 84 1.18 -11.66 14.75
N GLY A 85 1.39 -10.53 15.43
CA GLY A 85 2.43 -9.56 15.06
C GLY A 85 3.81 -10.21 15.04
N SER A 86 4.15 -11.02 16.05
CA SER A 86 5.42 -11.74 16.11
C SER A 86 5.53 -12.81 15.02
N ILE A 87 4.49 -13.60 14.76
CA ILE A 87 4.50 -14.62 13.70
C ILE A 87 4.80 -13.98 12.34
N TYR A 88 4.06 -12.92 11.99
CA TYR A 88 4.27 -12.22 10.72
C TYR A 88 5.64 -11.54 10.64
N THR A 89 6.10 -10.94 11.74
CA THR A 89 7.43 -10.31 11.80
C THR A 89 8.54 -11.34 11.65
N ILE A 90 8.48 -12.47 12.35
CA ILE A 90 9.48 -13.54 12.27
C ILE A 90 9.51 -14.14 10.86
N ALA A 91 8.34 -14.41 10.27
CA ALA A 91 8.25 -14.91 8.89
C ALA A 91 8.89 -13.92 7.89
N ALA A 92 8.52 -12.64 7.97
CA ALA A 92 9.07 -11.59 7.11
C ALA A 92 10.58 -11.43 7.31
N MET A 93 11.05 -11.38 8.56
CA MET A 93 12.47 -11.23 8.89
C MET A 93 13.30 -12.43 8.42
N THR A 94 12.79 -13.65 8.57
CA THR A 94 13.49 -14.86 8.10
C THR A 94 13.70 -14.80 6.60
N ILE A 95 12.64 -14.47 5.84
CA ILE A 95 12.74 -14.35 4.38
C ILE A 95 13.61 -13.15 3.98
N ALA A 96 13.50 -12.02 4.69
CA ALA A 96 14.31 -10.83 4.43
C ALA A 96 15.81 -11.11 4.62
N VAL A 97 16.19 -11.83 5.67
CA VAL A 97 17.58 -12.25 5.88
C VAL A 97 18.05 -13.17 4.75
N LEU A 98 17.25 -14.15 4.36
CA LEU A 98 17.59 -15.05 3.23
C LEU A 98 17.80 -14.27 1.93
N LEU A 99 16.92 -13.34 1.60
CA LEU A 99 17.06 -12.49 0.41
C LEU A 99 18.26 -11.53 0.52
N LEU A 100 18.56 -11.00 1.71
CA LEU A 100 19.69 -10.10 1.92
C LEU A 100 21.04 -10.78 1.69
N LEU A 101 21.16 -12.07 2.04
CA LEU A 101 22.37 -12.85 1.80
C LEU A 101 22.66 -13.01 0.30
N ASN A 102 21.60 -13.00 -0.54
CA ASN A 102 21.73 -13.06 -1.99
C ASN A 102 21.90 -11.68 -2.63
N TYR A 103 21.22 -10.66 -2.10
CA TYR A 103 21.17 -9.32 -2.67
C TYR A 103 21.34 -8.23 -1.60
N SER A 104 22.57 -7.77 -1.41
CA SER A 104 22.91 -6.74 -0.40
C SER A 104 22.19 -5.41 -0.62
N MET A 105 21.82 -5.08 -1.86
CA MET A 105 21.10 -3.85 -2.21
C MET A 105 19.72 -3.74 -1.56
N LEU A 106 19.12 -4.88 -1.14
CA LEU A 106 17.86 -4.91 -0.41
C LEU A 106 17.92 -4.21 0.95
N LEU A 107 19.13 -4.03 1.52
CA LEU A 107 19.32 -3.31 2.76
C LEU A 107 18.72 -1.89 2.72
N TRP A 108 18.84 -1.18 1.59
CA TRP A 108 18.26 0.15 1.44
C TRP A 108 16.73 0.14 1.48
N ILE A 109 16.11 -0.87 0.87
CA ILE A 109 14.65 -1.06 0.91
C ILE A 109 14.20 -1.38 2.33
N TYR A 110 14.92 -2.24 3.04
CA TYR A 110 14.62 -2.59 4.42
C TYR A 110 14.78 -1.39 5.36
N LEU A 111 15.82 -0.60 5.20
CA LEU A 111 15.98 0.65 5.96
C LEU A 111 14.81 1.62 5.71
N GLY A 112 14.38 1.76 4.45
CA GLY A 112 13.21 2.57 4.11
C GLY A 112 11.92 2.05 4.74
N ALA A 113 11.67 0.74 4.69
CA ALA A 113 10.50 0.12 5.30
C ALA A 113 10.49 0.23 6.83
N ILE A 114 11.65 0.04 7.48
CA ILE A 114 11.82 0.20 8.93
C ILE A 114 11.58 1.65 9.33
N ALA A 115 12.15 2.62 8.61
CA ALA A 115 11.92 4.04 8.86
C ALA A 115 10.43 4.40 8.75
N ALA A 116 9.75 3.93 7.69
CA ALA A 116 8.32 4.15 7.52
C ALA A 116 7.49 3.51 8.65
N PHE A 117 7.84 2.29 9.08
CA PHE A 117 7.20 1.62 10.20
C PHE A 117 7.33 2.43 11.50
N PHE A 118 8.51 2.99 11.78
CA PHE A 118 8.69 3.85 12.96
C PHE A 118 7.89 5.16 12.86
N ILE A 119 7.85 5.79 11.68
CA ILE A 119 7.04 6.99 11.46
C ILE A 119 5.55 6.69 11.67
N ASP A 120 5.04 5.58 11.15
CA ASP A 120 3.65 5.17 11.41
C ASP A 120 3.44 4.87 12.89
N ALA A 121 4.32 4.09 13.54
CA ALA A 121 4.23 3.79 14.97
C ALA A 121 4.18 5.05 15.85
N ILE A 122 4.99 6.06 15.54
CA ILE A 122 4.99 7.36 16.22
C ILE A 122 3.67 8.09 15.94
N SER A 123 3.19 8.07 14.69
CA SER A 123 1.91 8.68 14.28
C SER A 123 0.71 8.03 14.98
N VAL A 124 0.74 6.70 15.16
CA VAL A 124 -0.22 5.93 15.95
C VAL A 124 -0.19 6.40 17.40
N TRP A 125 1.01 6.56 17.95
CA TRP A 125 1.22 7.03 19.32
C TRP A 125 0.77 8.48 19.52
N GLN A 126 0.94 9.35 18.55
CA GLN A 126 0.51 10.75 18.64
C GLN A 126 -0.96 10.95 18.25
N ARG A 127 -1.62 9.90 17.74
CA ARG A 127 -3.00 9.91 17.20
C ARG A 127 -3.15 10.76 15.92
N GLU A 128 -2.07 10.98 15.20
CA GLU A 128 -2.00 11.77 13.96
C GLU A 128 -2.03 10.92 12.68
N GLN A 129 -2.41 9.64 12.77
CA GLN A 129 -2.46 8.73 11.62
C GLN A 129 -3.30 9.22 10.44
N LYS A 130 -4.25 10.16 10.67
CA LYS A 130 -5.13 10.72 9.63
C LYS A 130 -4.57 12.00 8.98
N SER A 131 -3.31 12.35 9.26
CA SER A 131 -2.61 13.42 8.56
C SER A 131 -2.35 13.01 7.11
N ILE A 132 -2.50 13.96 6.17
CA ILE A 132 -2.18 13.72 4.75
C ILE A 132 -0.74 13.25 4.60
N PHE A 133 0.20 13.86 5.34
CA PHE A 133 1.61 13.53 5.26
C PHE A 133 1.89 12.08 5.68
N ASN A 134 1.32 11.66 6.80
CA ASN A 134 1.50 10.29 7.30
C ASN A 134 0.87 9.26 6.34
N GLU A 135 -0.32 9.56 5.82
CA GLU A 135 -0.97 8.70 4.81
C GLU A 135 -0.09 8.57 3.54
N VAL A 136 0.50 9.67 3.05
CA VAL A 136 1.43 9.63 1.90
C VAL A 136 2.65 8.76 2.20
N ILE A 137 3.24 8.86 3.40
CA ILE A 137 4.37 8.02 3.81
C ILE A 137 3.97 6.54 3.84
N THR A 138 2.79 6.21 4.36
CA THR A 138 2.27 4.83 4.33
C THR A 138 2.14 4.31 2.91
N PHE A 139 1.59 5.10 1.98
CA PHE A 139 1.52 4.71 0.56
C PHE A 139 2.91 4.55 -0.06
N ALA A 140 3.84 5.47 0.20
CA ALA A 140 5.21 5.39 -0.28
C ALA A 140 5.91 4.11 0.21
N ALA A 141 5.68 3.74 1.47
CA ALA A 141 6.22 2.54 2.09
C ALA A 141 5.63 1.26 1.49
N VAL A 142 4.31 1.19 1.28
CA VAL A 142 3.69 0.05 0.59
C VAL A 142 4.18 -0.04 -0.86
N CYS A 143 4.37 1.09 -1.53
CA CYS A 143 4.89 1.15 -2.90
C CYS A 143 6.38 0.76 -3.00
N LEU A 144 7.15 0.70 -1.90
CA LEU A 144 8.50 0.12 -1.91
C LEU A 144 8.50 -1.36 -2.33
N SER A 145 7.34 -2.01 -2.32
CA SER A 145 7.16 -3.34 -2.92
C SER A 145 7.57 -3.41 -4.40
N ALA A 146 7.47 -2.31 -5.16
CA ALA A 146 7.92 -2.26 -6.56
C ALA A 146 9.45 -2.42 -6.69
N PRO A 147 10.29 -1.54 -6.12
CA PRO A 147 11.74 -1.73 -6.16
C PRO A 147 12.18 -2.98 -5.40
N PHE A 148 11.42 -3.42 -4.39
CA PHE A 148 11.68 -4.69 -3.70
C PHE A 148 11.59 -5.90 -4.65
N ALA A 149 10.50 -6.00 -5.41
CA ALA A 149 10.32 -7.07 -6.40
C ALA A 149 11.41 -7.02 -7.48
N LEU A 150 11.75 -5.82 -7.95
CA LEU A 150 12.80 -5.63 -8.96
C LEU A 150 14.16 -6.13 -8.44
N ILE A 151 14.63 -5.62 -7.30
CA ILE A 151 15.94 -5.98 -6.75
C ILE A 151 15.98 -7.46 -6.35
N ALA A 152 14.92 -8.01 -5.78
CA ALA A 152 14.87 -9.42 -5.43
C ALA A 152 14.97 -10.36 -6.65
N THR A 153 14.65 -9.87 -7.84
CA THR A 153 14.68 -10.65 -9.08
C THR A 153 15.97 -10.43 -9.87
N THR A 154 16.42 -9.18 -9.98
CA THR A 154 17.57 -8.80 -10.84
C THR A 154 18.86 -8.55 -10.06
N GLY A 155 18.77 -8.45 -8.73
CA GLY A 155 19.88 -8.07 -7.84
C GLY A 155 20.32 -6.61 -7.93
N THR A 156 19.66 -5.78 -8.76
CA THR A 156 20.07 -4.40 -9.02
C THR A 156 18.90 -3.42 -8.98
N LEU A 157 19.17 -2.18 -8.60
CA LEU A 157 18.22 -1.07 -8.63
C LEU A 157 18.57 -0.16 -9.80
N SER A 158 17.70 -0.14 -10.82
CA SER A 158 17.79 0.79 -11.93
C SER A 158 17.09 2.11 -11.61
N MET A 159 17.41 3.18 -12.35
CA MET A 159 16.68 4.45 -12.27
C MET A 159 15.20 4.27 -12.62
N THR A 160 14.87 3.31 -13.48
CA THR A 160 13.49 2.90 -13.77
C THR A 160 12.78 2.32 -12.55
N GLY A 161 13.47 1.51 -11.74
CA GLY A 161 12.92 1.02 -10.47
C GLY A 161 12.53 2.16 -9.50
N ILE A 162 13.37 3.19 -9.41
CA ILE A 162 13.08 4.39 -8.60
C ILE A 162 11.92 5.19 -9.21
N GLY A 163 11.91 5.37 -10.53
CA GLY A 163 10.81 6.01 -11.25
C GLY A 163 9.46 5.32 -11.02
N LEU A 164 9.44 3.98 -11.07
CA LEU A 164 8.25 3.17 -10.82
C LEU A 164 7.78 3.27 -9.37
N TRP A 165 8.70 3.30 -8.40
CA TRP A 165 8.35 3.53 -7.00
C TRP A 165 7.63 4.87 -6.81
N LEU A 166 8.18 5.94 -7.37
CA LEU A 166 7.59 7.28 -7.29
C LEU A 166 6.24 7.33 -8.03
N LEU A 167 6.15 6.74 -9.23
CA LEU A 167 4.91 6.70 -9.99
C LEU A 167 3.79 5.97 -9.25
N ASN A 168 4.08 4.79 -8.69
CA ASN A 168 3.12 4.05 -7.85
C ASN A 168 2.68 4.88 -6.64
N THR A 169 3.65 5.49 -5.95
CA THR A 169 3.38 6.33 -4.77
C THR A 169 2.44 7.49 -5.14
N LEU A 170 2.72 8.21 -6.22
CA LEU A 170 1.90 9.33 -6.69
C LEU A 170 0.51 8.88 -7.17
N PHE A 171 0.42 7.73 -7.85
CA PHE A 171 -0.85 7.18 -8.29
C PHE A 171 -1.75 6.86 -7.08
N PHE A 172 -1.22 6.11 -6.10
CA PHE A 172 -2.01 5.63 -4.97
C PHE A 172 -2.24 6.70 -3.90
N ALA A 173 -1.29 7.60 -3.63
CA ALA A 173 -1.50 8.71 -2.71
C ALA A 173 -2.60 9.68 -3.19
N GLY A 174 -2.94 9.69 -4.48
CA GLY A 174 -4.11 10.42 -4.99
C GLY A 174 -5.44 10.00 -4.34
N THR A 175 -5.55 8.76 -3.86
CA THR A 175 -6.75 8.26 -3.17
C THR A 175 -6.98 8.93 -1.81
N ILE A 176 -5.94 9.45 -1.16
CA ILE A 176 -6.04 10.23 0.08
C ILE A 176 -6.96 11.43 -0.16
N PHE A 177 -6.71 12.14 -1.25
CA PHE A 177 -7.44 13.35 -1.61
C PHE A 177 -8.87 13.02 -2.02
N THR A 178 -9.10 11.94 -2.77
CA THR A 178 -10.46 11.51 -3.14
C THR A 178 -11.28 11.10 -1.91
N VAL A 179 -10.68 10.39 -0.96
CA VAL A 179 -11.34 9.97 0.29
C VAL A 179 -11.63 11.17 1.20
N LYS A 180 -10.69 12.10 1.36
CA LYS A 180 -10.89 13.31 2.18
C LYS A 180 -11.92 14.24 1.55
N PHE A 181 -11.94 14.36 0.23
CA PHE A 181 -12.96 15.10 -0.51
C PHE A 181 -14.36 14.56 -0.24
N ARG A 182 -14.54 13.23 -0.28
CA ARG A 182 -15.83 12.58 0.03
C ARG A 182 -16.30 12.80 1.46
N LYS A 183 -15.38 12.73 2.43
CA LYS A 183 -15.69 12.85 3.86
C LYS A 183 -15.91 14.30 4.33
N SER A 184 -15.45 15.29 3.58
CA SER A 184 -15.56 16.70 3.97
C SER A 184 -17.01 17.19 3.91
N LYS A 185 -17.41 17.94 4.94
CA LYS A 185 -18.70 18.66 4.96
C LYS A 185 -18.69 19.81 3.94
N THR A 186 -17.57 20.53 3.88
CA THR A 186 -17.29 21.63 2.94
C THR A 186 -16.13 21.21 2.02
N PRO A 187 -16.40 20.45 0.95
CA PRO A 187 -15.35 19.96 0.08
C PRO A 187 -14.69 21.12 -0.66
N THR A 188 -13.38 21.28 -0.48
CA THR A 188 -12.56 22.17 -1.29
C THR A 188 -11.82 21.33 -2.33
N ILE A 189 -11.90 21.76 -3.59
CA ILE A 189 -11.23 21.08 -4.71
C ILE A 189 -9.73 21.41 -4.71
N VAL A 190 -9.34 22.56 -4.16
CA VAL A 190 -7.99 23.12 -4.18
C VAL A 190 -6.90 22.13 -3.75
N PRO A 191 -6.99 21.41 -2.61
CA PRO A 191 -5.92 20.49 -2.21
C PRO A 191 -5.75 19.32 -3.18
N SER A 192 -6.85 18.81 -3.74
CA SER A 192 -6.82 17.72 -4.71
C SER A 192 -6.23 18.19 -6.04
N SER A 193 -6.65 19.35 -6.54
CA SER A 193 -6.10 19.92 -7.78
C SER A 193 -4.61 20.25 -7.64
N LEU A 194 -4.20 20.84 -6.51
CA LEU A 194 -2.80 21.13 -6.25
C LEU A 194 -1.95 19.85 -6.22
N TYR A 195 -2.45 18.80 -5.56
CA TYR A 195 -1.79 17.50 -5.54
C TYR A 195 -1.60 16.94 -6.96
N TYR A 196 -2.67 16.85 -7.75
CA TYR A 196 -2.57 16.28 -9.10
C TYR A 196 -1.71 17.14 -10.04
N ALA A 197 -1.69 18.47 -9.87
CA ALA A 197 -0.79 19.34 -10.62
C ALA A 197 0.68 19.06 -10.29
N ILE A 198 1.03 18.99 -9.00
CA ILE A 198 2.39 18.67 -8.54
C ILE A 198 2.79 17.25 -9.00
N ALA A 199 1.91 16.26 -8.80
CA ALA A 199 2.16 14.89 -9.20
C ALA A 199 2.38 14.75 -10.71
N THR A 200 1.59 15.45 -11.54
CA THR A 200 1.79 15.51 -12.99
C THR A 200 3.15 16.11 -13.33
N GLY A 201 3.53 17.22 -12.68
CA GLY A 201 4.85 17.84 -12.86
C GLY A 201 6.00 16.88 -12.53
N ILE A 202 5.89 16.12 -11.43
CA ILE A 202 6.87 15.12 -11.05
C ILE A 202 6.93 14.00 -12.10
N VAL A 203 5.80 13.46 -12.55
CA VAL A 203 5.76 12.39 -13.56
C VAL A 203 6.37 12.85 -14.89
N LEU A 204 6.08 14.08 -15.33
CA LEU A 204 6.69 14.67 -16.51
C LEU A 204 8.20 14.88 -16.33
N GLY A 205 8.64 15.28 -15.13
CA GLY A 205 10.06 15.37 -14.79
C GLY A 205 10.76 14.01 -14.85
N LEU A 206 10.16 12.95 -14.28
CA LEU A 206 10.69 11.59 -14.33
C LEU A 206 10.79 11.05 -15.77
N TRP A 207 9.80 11.37 -16.61
CA TRP A 207 9.86 11.08 -18.04
C TRP A 207 10.98 11.86 -18.74
N GLY A 208 11.08 13.17 -18.50
CA GLY A 208 12.12 14.02 -19.09
C GLY A 208 13.55 13.63 -18.70
N LEU A 209 13.74 13.06 -17.50
CA LEU A 209 15.00 12.49 -17.03
C LEU A 209 15.29 11.07 -17.58
N GLY A 210 14.36 10.49 -18.34
CA GLY A 210 14.50 9.12 -18.87
C GLY A 210 14.32 8.02 -17.83
N TRP A 211 13.79 8.32 -16.64
CA TRP A 211 13.54 7.31 -15.60
C TRP A 211 12.26 6.52 -15.88
N LEU A 212 11.31 7.10 -16.62
CA LEU A 212 10.09 6.45 -17.06
C LEU A 212 10.00 6.43 -18.59
N ALA A 213 9.61 5.30 -19.16
CA ALA A 213 9.24 5.25 -20.57
C ALA A 213 7.97 6.10 -20.81
N PRO A 214 7.76 6.66 -22.02
CA PRO A 214 6.60 7.51 -22.30
C PRO A 214 5.26 6.84 -21.99
N LEU A 215 5.13 5.56 -22.33
CA LEU A 215 3.91 4.80 -22.08
C LEU A 215 3.70 4.50 -20.59
N THR A 216 4.78 4.29 -19.83
CA THR A 216 4.71 4.14 -18.37
C THR A 216 4.27 5.43 -17.70
N ALA A 217 4.83 6.58 -18.12
CA ALA A 217 4.41 7.89 -17.62
C ALA A 217 2.95 8.20 -17.98
N ALA A 218 2.52 7.83 -19.18
CA ALA A 218 1.14 7.98 -19.63
C ALA A 218 0.13 7.16 -18.80
N ALA A 219 0.56 6.12 -18.07
CA ALA A 219 -0.32 5.41 -17.14
C ALA A 219 -0.87 6.33 -16.03
N PHE A 220 -0.17 7.42 -15.70
CA PHE A 220 -0.68 8.42 -14.75
C PHE A 220 -1.94 9.15 -15.25
N VAL A 221 -2.20 9.16 -16.57
CA VAL A 221 -3.43 9.72 -17.15
C VAL A 221 -4.66 9.02 -16.57
N ILE A 222 -4.58 7.74 -16.18
CA ILE A 222 -5.69 7.03 -15.53
C ILE A 222 -6.08 7.70 -14.21
N ALA A 223 -5.11 8.18 -13.43
CA ALA A 223 -5.37 8.93 -12.20
C ALA A 223 -6.02 10.30 -12.49
N LEU A 224 -5.57 10.97 -13.56
CA LEU A 224 -6.14 12.25 -14.00
C LEU A 224 -7.58 12.07 -14.51
N CYS A 225 -7.86 11.03 -15.29
CA CYS A 225 -9.21 10.67 -15.72
C CYS A 225 -10.11 10.37 -14.53
N LYS A 226 -9.62 9.58 -13.55
CA LYS A 226 -10.35 9.32 -12.29
C LYS A 226 -10.68 10.63 -11.57
N PHE A 227 -9.72 11.54 -11.48
CA PHE A 227 -9.93 12.84 -10.85
C PHE A 227 -10.92 13.72 -11.63
N ALA A 228 -10.84 13.74 -12.97
CA ALA A 228 -11.78 14.46 -13.82
C ALA A 228 -13.22 13.93 -13.68
N ILE A 229 -13.41 12.62 -13.62
CA ILE A 229 -14.72 12.00 -13.35
C ILE A 229 -15.24 12.44 -11.98
N LEU A 230 -14.39 12.48 -10.96
CA LEU A 230 -14.77 12.95 -9.62
C LEU A 230 -15.20 14.42 -9.63
N LEU A 231 -14.52 15.28 -10.38
CA LEU A 231 -14.91 16.69 -10.54
C LEU A 231 -16.23 16.84 -11.30
N ALA A 232 -16.42 16.06 -12.37
CA ALA A 232 -17.63 16.11 -13.18
C ALA A 232 -18.86 15.54 -12.45
N GLN A 233 -18.67 14.56 -11.57
CA GLN A 233 -19.74 13.85 -10.88
C GLN A 233 -19.62 13.95 -9.34
N GLN A 234 -19.34 15.15 -8.85
CA GLN A 234 -19.10 15.41 -7.43
C GLN A 234 -20.23 14.93 -6.51
N ASP A 235 -21.49 15.21 -6.86
CA ASP A 235 -22.64 14.85 -6.01
C ASP A 235 -22.86 13.34 -5.95
N TRP A 236 -22.69 12.66 -7.08
CA TRP A 236 -22.72 11.20 -7.14
C TRP A 236 -21.60 10.62 -6.28
N TYR A 237 -20.36 11.10 -6.42
CA TYR A 237 -19.21 10.56 -5.68
C TYR A 237 -19.38 10.67 -4.15
N ARG A 238 -20.03 11.73 -3.67
CA ARG A 238 -20.31 11.93 -2.23
C ARG A 238 -21.37 10.96 -1.70
N THR A 239 -22.41 10.70 -2.48
CA THR A 239 -23.59 9.92 -2.06
C THR A 239 -23.53 8.44 -2.47
N ALA A 240 -22.65 8.08 -3.40
CA ALA A 240 -22.50 6.73 -3.92
C ALA A 240 -22.19 5.71 -2.81
N ARG A 241 -22.63 4.47 -3.03
CA ARG A 241 -22.33 3.35 -2.12
C ARG A 241 -20.83 3.12 -2.05
N ILE A 242 -20.32 2.76 -0.86
CA ILE A 242 -18.88 2.49 -0.65
C ILE A 242 -18.36 1.44 -1.64
N GLN A 243 -19.18 0.43 -1.96
CA GLN A 243 -18.86 -0.60 -2.95
C GLN A 243 -18.55 -0.01 -4.34
N SER A 244 -19.36 0.92 -4.84
CA SER A 244 -19.13 1.55 -6.16
C SER A 244 -17.81 2.30 -6.22
N ILE A 245 -17.45 3.00 -5.13
CA ILE A 245 -16.16 3.70 -5.04
C ILE A 245 -15.01 2.70 -4.97
N ALA A 246 -15.15 1.63 -4.18
CA ALA A 246 -14.15 0.58 -4.11
C ALA A 246 -13.92 -0.11 -5.46
N THR A 247 -14.99 -0.35 -6.23
CA THR A 247 -14.91 -0.89 -7.60
C THR A 247 -14.18 0.08 -8.52
N LEU A 248 -14.47 1.38 -8.47
CA LEU A 248 -13.77 2.38 -9.28
C LEU A 248 -12.27 2.43 -8.96
N GLU A 249 -11.91 2.46 -7.68
CA GLU A 249 -10.50 2.45 -7.24
C GLU A 249 -9.79 1.17 -7.67
N THR A 250 -10.47 0.01 -7.60
CA THR A 250 -9.90 -1.27 -8.04
C THR A 250 -9.70 -1.31 -9.54
N ILE A 251 -10.71 -0.93 -10.34
CA ILE A 251 -10.62 -0.91 -11.81
C ILE A 251 -9.50 0.03 -12.27
N THR A 252 -9.44 1.24 -11.73
CA THR A 252 -8.39 2.20 -12.11
C THR A 252 -7.01 1.71 -11.73
N SER A 253 -6.85 1.03 -10.59
CA SER A 253 -5.58 0.41 -10.19
C SER A 253 -5.18 -0.74 -11.11
N LEU A 254 -6.12 -1.57 -11.55
CA LEU A 254 -5.88 -2.66 -12.51
C LEU A 254 -5.53 -2.13 -13.90
N LEU A 255 -6.20 -1.06 -14.37
CA LEU A 255 -5.85 -0.41 -15.63
C LEU A 255 -4.44 0.21 -15.56
N PHE A 256 -4.09 0.83 -14.42
CA PHE A 256 -2.75 1.35 -14.18
C PHE A 256 -1.71 0.24 -14.20
N LEU A 257 -1.96 -0.88 -13.52
CA LEU A 257 -1.09 -2.06 -13.55
C LEU A 257 -0.90 -2.59 -14.98
N LEU A 258 -1.99 -2.74 -15.73
CA LEU A 258 -1.96 -3.25 -17.10
C LEU A 258 -1.11 -2.35 -17.99
N MET A 259 -1.38 -1.04 -17.97
CA MET A 259 -0.68 -0.08 -18.82
C MET A 259 0.81 0.03 -18.47
N THR A 260 1.15 0.07 -17.17
CA THR A 260 2.54 0.08 -16.72
C THR A 260 3.26 -1.22 -17.05
N SER A 261 2.65 -2.38 -16.81
CA SER A 261 3.27 -3.69 -17.09
C SER A 261 3.50 -3.89 -18.58
N LEU A 262 2.50 -3.58 -19.42
CA LEU A 262 2.63 -3.66 -20.88
C LEU A 262 3.71 -2.72 -21.42
N SER A 263 3.88 -1.55 -20.81
CA SER A 263 4.93 -0.60 -21.23
C SER A 263 6.35 -1.05 -20.93
N LEU A 264 6.52 -2.01 -20.01
CA LEU A 264 7.81 -2.52 -19.59
C LEU A 264 8.20 -3.78 -20.37
N LEU A 265 7.24 -4.47 -21.01
CA LEU A 265 7.51 -5.64 -21.82
C LEU A 265 8.41 -5.28 -23.02
N PRO A 266 9.38 -6.13 -23.36
CA PRO A 266 10.24 -5.92 -24.51
C PRO A 266 9.42 -5.86 -25.80
N ALA A 267 9.74 -4.91 -26.67
CA ALA A 267 9.08 -4.70 -27.96
C ALA A 267 9.22 -5.89 -28.95
N HIS A 268 9.96 -6.94 -28.59
CA HIS A 268 10.33 -8.05 -29.47
C HIS A 268 9.24 -9.15 -29.57
N LEU A 269 8.08 -8.96 -28.95
CA LEU A 269 6.92 -9.86 -29.02
C LEU A 269 5.73 -9.24 -29.79
N GLY A 270 5.96 -8.12 -30.49
CA GLY A 270 5.00 -7.48 -31.40
C GLY A 270 5.39 -7.67 -32.86
#